data_AF-A0A291C2T6-F1
#
_entry.id   AF-A0A291C2T6-F1
#
_cell.length_a   1.000
_cell.length_b   1.000
_cell.length_c   1.000
_cell.angle_alpha   90.00
_cell.angle_beta   90.00
_cell.angle_gamma   90.00
#
_symmetry.space_group_name_H-M   'P 1'
#
loop_
_entity.id
_entity.type
_entity.pdbx_description
1 polymer ?
#
loop_
_entity_poly.entity_id
_entity_poly.type
_entity_poly.pdbx_seq_one_letter_code
_entity_poly.pdbx_strand_id
1 'polypeptide(L)'
;MKSAVFMMALSMSISIVFTKAEESVVKGVDCSVPKGTCPFTDGTCGAYYYWGGAIHCFRVCKCEGTNDCLIDEDHALVRGNKSFPDTVFTCKPIREFTECDNGDIALVYTQPGLIGQILCLCSRGRRYEQAGSGIYKCFD
;
A
#
# COMPACT_ATOMS: atom_id res chain seq x y z
N MET A 1 -44.41 16.34 53.50
CA MET A 1 -43.90 16.75 52.18
C MET A 1 -42.38 16.73 52.20
N LYS A 2 -41.74 15.91 51.35
CA LYS A 2 -40.47 16.16 50.64
C LYS A 2 -40.12 14.88 49.88
N SER A 3 -40.63 14.78 48.66
CA SER A 3 -40.24 13.76 47.69
C SER A 3 -38.95 14.25 47.03
N ALA A 4 -37.90 13.43 47.07
CA ALA A 4 -36.63 13.72 46.40
C ALA A 4 -36.71 13.21 44.95
N VAL A 5 -36.55 14.14 44.02
CA VAL A 5 -36.52 13.91 42.58
C VAL A 5 -35.17 13.29 42.20
N PHE A 6 -35.20 12.10 41.61
CA PHE A 6 -34.04 11.49 40.96
C PHE A 6 -33.73 12.23 39.65
N MET A 7 -32.56 12.85 39.54
CA MET A 7 -32.02 13.33 38.26
C MET A 7 -31.20 12.20 37.62
N MET A 8 -31.68 11.66 36.50
CA MET A 8 -30.87 10.79 35.63
C MET A 8 -29.99 11.68 34.74
N ALA A 9 -28.67 11.57 34.91
CA ALA A 9 -27.71 12.16 33.99
C ALA A 9 -27.57 11.25 32.76
N LEU A 10 -28.10 11.69 31.61
CA LEU A 10 -27.86 11.06 30.31
C LEU A 10 -26.43 11.42 29.84
N SER A 11 -25.46 10.53 30.06
CA SER A 11 -24.16 10.62 29.40
C SER A 11 -24.25 10.04 27.98
N MET A 12 -24.64 10.87 27.01
CA MET A 12 -24.44 10.53 25.60
C MET A 12 -22.99 10.85 25.22
N SER A 13 -22.13 9.82 25.23
CA SER A 13 -20.79 9.88 24.65
C SER A 13 -20.92 9.81 23.12
N ILE A 14 -20.80 10.96 22.47
CA ILE A 14 -20.68 11.05 21.02
C ILE A 14 -19.22 10.72 20.67
N SER A 15 -18.96 9.46 20.31
CA SER A 15 -17.68 9.05 19.73
C SER A 15 -17.62 9.53 18.28
N ILE A 16 -17.05 10.71 18.06
CA ILE A 16 -16.74 11.20 16.70
C ILE A 16 -15.47 10.50 16.24
N VAL A 17 -15.62 9.40 15.51
CA VAL A 17 -14.52 8.80 14.75
C VAL A 17 -14.29 9.69 13.53
N PHE A 18 -13.22 10.47 13.53
CA PHE A 18 -12.72 11.07 12.30
C PHE A 18 -12.17 9.94 11.43
N THR A 19 -13.00 9.40 10.53
CA THR A 19 -12.49 8.66 9.38
C THR A 19 -11.72 9.68 8.53
N LYS A 20 -10.41 9.75 8.74
CA LYS A 20 -9.51 10.34 7.76
C LYS A 20 -9.82 9.59 6.47
N ALA A 21 -10.37 10.29 5.47
CA ALA A 21 -10.61 9.68 4.17
C ALA A 21 -9.27 9.12 3.68
N GLU A 22 -9.25 7.84 3.29
CA GLU A 22 -8.08 7.21 2.69
C GLU A 22 -7.70 8.02 1.44
N GLU A 23 -6.61 8.80 1.53
CA GLU A 23 -6.14 9.56 0.39
C GLU A 23 -5.50 8.59 -0.62
N SER A 24 -5.96 8.64 -1.87
CA SER A 24 -5.32 7.87 -2.92
C SER A 24 -4.00 8.53 -3.32
N VAL A 25 -2.96 7.71 -3.44
CA VAL A 25 -1.66 8.16 -3.96
C VAL A 25 -1.66 8.36 -5.49
N VAL A 26 -2.66 7.81 -6.18
CA VAL A 26 -2.81 7.93 -7.64
C VAL A 26 -3.47 9.26 -7.99
N LYS A 27 -2.83 10.03 -8.88
CA LYS A 27 -3.37 11.32 -9.33
C LYS A 27 -3.48 11.37 -10.85
N GLY A 28 -4.64 11.84 -11.33
CA GLY A 28 -4.83 12.29 -12.71
C GLY A 28 -4.93 11.21 -13.78
N VAL A 29 -5.06 9.93 -13.42
CA VAL A 29 -5.27 8.82 -14.38
C VAL A 29 -6.17 7.74 -13.76
N ASP A 30 -6.99 7.11 -14.61
CA ASP A 30 -7.80 5.96 -14.20
C ASP A 30 -6.94 4.69 -14.12
N CYS A 31 -7.21 3.88 -13.10
CA CYS A 31 -6.54 2.60 -12.92
C CYS A 31 -7.28 1.48 -13.66
N SER A 32 -6.51 0.50 -14.17
CA SER A 32 -7.11 -0.72 -14.72
C SER A 32 -7.98 -1.45 -13.70
N VAL A 33 -8.93 -2.27 -14.18
CA VAL A 33 -9.69 -3.19 -13.32
C VAL A 33 -8.85 -4.44 -13.03
N PRO A 34 -8.64 -4.83 -11.76
CA PRO A 34 -7.85 -6.01 -11.44
C PRO A 34 -8.53 -7.31 -11.88
N LYS A 35 -7.71 -8.27 -12.33
CA LYS A 35 -8.16 -9.56 -12.87
C LYS A 35 -7.54 -10.73 -12.12
N GLY A 36 -8.34 -11.73 -11.82
CA GLY A 36 -7.89 -12.91 -11.07
C GLY A 36 -7.47 -12.57 -9.63
N THR A 37 -6.93 -13.57 -8.95
CA THR A 37 -6.47 -13.47 -7.56
C THR A 37 -4.95 -13.38 -7.52
N CYS A 38 -4.42 -12.55 -6.63
CA CYS A 38 -2.97 -12.42 -6.45
C CYS A 38 -2.38 -13.73 -5.89
N PRO A 39 -1.20 -14.17 -6.38
CA PRO A 39 -0.58 -15.42 -5.94
C PRO A 39 0.08 -15.32 -4.56
N PHE A 40 0.32 -14.11 -4.06
CA PHE A 40 0.99 -13.86 -2.79
C PHE A 40 0.18 -12.87 -1.95
N THR A 41 -0.05 -13.19 -0.68
CA THR A 41 -0.60 -12.27 0.32
C THR A 41 0.42 -11.19 0.68
N ASP A 42 1.68 -11.59 0.86
CA ASP A 42 2.83 -10.70 1.05
C ASP A 42 3.39 -10.21 -0.30
N GLY A 43 2.49 -9.86 -1.22
CA GLY A 43 2.80 -9.54 -2.59
C GLY A 43 2.37 -8.15 -3.02
N THR A 44 2.81 -7.80 -4.22
CA THR A 44 2.32 -6.63 -4.94
C THR A 44 1.07 -7.02 -5.73
N CYS A 45 0.14 -6.07 -5.89
CA CYS A 45 -1.10 -6.27 -6.62
C CYS A 45 -1.27 -5.31 -7.80
N GLY A 46 -0.43 -4.27 -7.87
CA GLY A 46 -0.55 -3.22 -8.87
C GLY A 46 0.63 -2.26 -8.83
N ALA A 47 0.63 -1.30 -9.73
CA ALA A 47 1.64 -0.25 -9.78
C ALA A 47 1.10 1.05 -10.40
N TYR A 48 1.72 2.15 -10.03
CA TYR A 48 1.51 3.49 -10.57
C TYR A 48 2.86 4.07 -10.95
N TYR A 49 3.12 4.25 -12.25
CA TYR A 49 4.44 4.68 -12.71
C TYR A 49 4.41 5.49 -14.01
N TYR A 50 5.47 6.27 -14.25
CA TYR A 50 5.67 7.00 -15.50
C TYR A 50 6.45 6.16 -16.52
N TRP A 51 5.90 5.97 -17.72
CA TRP A 51 6.56 5.28 -18.82
C TRP A 51 6.13 5.81 -20.19
N GLY A 52 7.11 6.04 -21.07
CA GLY A 52 6.85 6.40 -22.47
C GLY A 52 6.14 7.75 -22.65
N GLY A 53 6.37 8.73 -21.79
CA GLY A 53 5.72 10.04 -21.90
C GLY A 53 4.42 10.18 -21.10
N ALA A 54 3.91 9.09 -20.51
CA ALA A 54 2.62 9.06 -19.83
C ALA A 54 2.71 8.41 -18.45
N ILE A 55 1.74 8.74 -17.59
CA ILE A 55 1.54 8.09 -16.30
C ILE A 55 0.58 6.90 -16.52
N HIS A 56 0.90 5.77 -15.92
CA HIS A 56 0.09 4.56 -15.98
C HIS A 56 -0.32 4.11 -14.58
N CYS A 57 -1.57 3.66 -14.43
CA CYS A 57 -2.04 2.99 -13.22
C CYS A 57 -2.58 1.60 -13.54
N PHE A 58 -1.96 0.57 -12.98
CA PHE A 58 -2.36 -0.82 -13.15
C PHE A 58 -2.74 -1.44 -11.81
N ARG A 59 -3.97 -1.91 -11.71
CA ARG A 59 -4.40 -2.88 -10.70
C ARG A 59 -4.46 -4.22 -11.41
N VAL A 60 -3.60 -5.14 -11.03
CA VAL A 60 -3.27 -6.32 -11.83
C VAL A 60 -4.12 -7.51 -11.37
N CYS A 61 -4.13 -7.78 -10.07
CA CYS A 61 -4.87 -8.87 -9.44
C CYS A 61 -5.58 -8.42 -8.18
N LYS A 62 -6.52 -9.22 -7.69
CA LYS A 62 -7.28 -8.96 -6.47
C LYS A 62 -6.61 -9.63 -5.28
N CYS A 63 -6.44 -8.88 -4.20
CA CYS A 63 -5.87 -9.41 -2.96
C CYS A 63 -6.91 -10.21 -2.19
N GLU A 64 -6.44 -11.26 -1.53
CA GLU A 64 -7.26 -12.04 -0.62
C GLU A 64 -7.64 -11.16 0.60
N GLY A 65 -8.90 -11.24 1.04
CA GLY A 65 -9.44 -10.41 2.12
C GLY A 65 -10.17 -9.15 1.64
N THR A 66 -9.60 -8.39 0.71
CA THR A 66 -10.23 -7.16 0.17
C THR A 66 -11.00 -7.39 -1.12
N ASN A 67 -10.71 -8.48 -1.84
CA ASN A 67 -11.22 -8.77 -3.18
C ASN A 67 -10.92 -7.65 -4.20
N ASP A 68 -9.88 -6.87 -3.93
CA ASP A 68 -9.44 -5.75 -4.75
C ASP A 68 -7.93 -5.48 -4.59
N CYS A 69 -7.37 -4.60 -5.41
CA CYS A 69 -6.02 -4.05 -5.18
C CYS A 69 -6.15 -2.62 -4.69
N LEU A 70 -5.89 -2.39 -3.40
CA LEU A 70 -6.03 -1.08 -2.77
C LEU A 70 -4.91 -0.13 -3.22
N ILE A 71 -5.25 1.15 -3.39
CA ILE A 71 -4.37 2.20 -3.93
C ILE A 71 -4.27 3.42 -3.00
N ASP A 72 -4.55 3.21 -1.72
CA ASP A 72 -4.36 4.18 -0.64
C ASP A 72 -2.91 4.22 -0.15
N GLU A 73 -2.60 5.19 0.71
CA GLU A 73 -1.27 5.37 1.30
C GLU A 73 -0.77 4.17 2.12
N ASP A 74 -1.67 3.45 2.79
CA ASP A 74 -1.29 2.31 3.64
C ASP A 74 -0.83 1.10 2.82
N HIS A 75 -1.20 1.03 1.55
CA HIS A 75 -0.80 -0.04 0.61
C HIS A 75 0.20 0.44 -0.44
N ALA A 76 0.69 1.67 -0.36
CA ALA A 76 1.54 2.29 -1.38
C ALA A 76 3.02 2.25 -1.00
N LEU A 77 3.81 1.44 -1.71
CA LEU A 77 5.27 1.46 -1.64
C LEU A 77 5.85 2.41 -2.68
N VAL A 78 6.22 3.62 -2.27
CA VAL A 78 6.81 4.63 -3.16
C VAL A 78 8.32 4.42 -3.31
N ARG A 79 8.77 4.14 -4.53
CA ARG A 79 10.19 4.02 -4.91
C ARG A 79 10.68 5.20 -5.76
N GLY A 80 9.76 5.88 -6.44
CA GLY A 80 10.04 7.03 -7.31
C GLY A 80 9.94 8.39 -6.60
N ASN A 81 9.90 9.46 -7.40
CA ASN A 81 9.74 10.83 -6.90
C ASN A 81 8.49 11.50 -7.50
N LYS A 82 8.22 12.77 -7.13
CA LYS A 82 7.04 13.50 -7.62
C LYS A 82 7.00 13.67 -9.15
N SER A 83 8.15 13.83 -9.80
CA SER A 83 8.24 14.04 -11.25
C SER A 83 8.18 12.73 -12.04
N PHE A 84 8.64 11.65 -11.43
CA PHE A 84 8.66 10.30 -11.97
C PHE A 84 8.12 9.36 -10.90
N PRO A 85 6.78 9.28 -10.76
CA PRO A 85 6.19 8.35 -9.82
C PRO A 85 6.63 6.93 -10.20
N ASP A 86 6.99 6.16 -9.19
CA ASP A 86 7.16 4.71 -9.26
C ASP A 86 6.67 4.20 -7.91
N THR A 87 5.40 3.82 -7.87
CA THR A 87 4.72 3.33 -6.69
C THR A 87 4.21 1.93 -6.99
N VAL A 88 4.44 1.00 -6.07
CA VAL A 88 3.91 -0.36 -6.16
C VAL A 88 2.86 -0.54 -5.07
N PHE A 89 1.73 -1.13 -5.42
CA PHE A 89 0.65 -1.40 -4.48
C PHE A 89 0.79 -2.80 -3.88
N THR A 90 0.57 -2.92 -2.58
CA THR A 90 0.75 -4.15 -1.81
C THR A 90 -0.60 -4.75 -1.41
N CYS A 91 -0.65 -6.08 -1.23
CA CYS A 91 -1.89 -6.74 -0.82
C CYS A 91 -2.23 -6.60 0.65
N LYS A 92 -1.23 -6.39 1.49
CA LYS A 92 -1.39 -6.03 2.90
C LYS A 92 -0.79 -4.65 3.16
N PRO A 93 -1.18 -3.96 4.24
CA PRO A 93 -0.60 -2.67 4.59
C PRO A 93 0.93 -2.73 4.73
N ILE A 94 1.63 -1.70 4.25
CA ILE A 94 3.09 -1.63 4.26
C ILE A 94 3.66 -1.74 5.70
N ARG A 95 2.92 -1.25 6.69
CA ARG A 95 3.30 -1.34 8.12
C ARG A 95 3.40 -2.77 8.66
N GLU A 96 2.83 -3.76 7.96
CA GLU A 96 2.83 -5.17 8.38
C GLU A 96 4.03 -5.96 7.83
N PHE A 97 4.89 -5.33 7.02
CA PHE A 97 6.14 -5.92 6.57
C PHE A 97 7.26 -5.56 7.53
N THR A 98 8.19 -6.49 7.73
CA THR A 98 9.41 -6.24 8.50
C THR A 98 10.34 -5.31 7.73
N GLU A 99 11.18 -4.57 8.46
CA GLU A 99 12.23 -3.74 7.85
C GLU A 99 13.40 -4.62 7.38
N CYS A 100 13.95 -4.33 6.20
CA CYS A 100 15.17 -4.98 5.69
C CYS A 100 16.43 -4.34 6.29
N ASP A 101 17.48 -5.12 6.49
CA ASP A 101 18.83 -4.61 6.69
C ASP A 101 19.50 -4.21 5.37
N ASN A 102 20.66 -3.54 5.46
CA ASN A 102 21.43 -3.15 4.29
C ASN A 102 21.96 -4.39 3.53
N GLY A 103 21.68 -4.46 2.23
CA GLY A 103 22.06 -5.56 1.34
C GLY A 103 21.05 -6.72 1.26
N ASP A 104 20.00 -6.70 2.09
CA ASP A 104 18.94 -7.70 2.08
C ASP A 104 18.09 -7.61 0.81
N ILE A 105 17.53 -8.76 0.41
CA ILE A 105 16.58 -8.84 -0.69
C ILE A 105 15.22 -8.39 -0.17
N ALA A 106 14.70 -7.30 -0.73
CA ALA A 106 13.45 -6.69 -0.31
C ALA A 106 12.26 -7.16 -1.14
N LEU A 107 12.46 -7.31 -2.46
CA LEU A 107 11.39 -7.55 -3.41
C LEU A 107 11.88 -8.44 -4.56
N VAL A 108 11.07 -9.42 -4.94
CA VAL A 108 11.38 -10.38 -6.00
C VAL A 108 10.23 -10.48 -6.99
N TYR A 109 10.48 -10.10 -8.24
CA TYR A 109 9.58 -10.34 -9.36
C TYR A 109 9.98 -11.65 -10.04
N THR A 110 9.25 -12.73 -9.75
CA THR A 110 9.55 -14.08 -10.27
C THR A 110 9.21 -14.26 -11.75
N GLN A 111 8.44 -13.34 -12.33
CA GLN A 111 8.10 -13.29 -13.75
C GLN A 111 8.15 -11.84 -14.25
N PRO A 112 8.37 -11.61 -15.56
CA PRO A 112 8.21 -10.29 -16.16
C PRO A 112 6.80 -9.77 -15.86
N GLY A 113 6.70 -8.68 -15.11
CA GLY A 113 5.40 -8.13 -14.73
C GLY A 113 5.47 -7.25 -13.50
N LEU A 114 4.27 -6.94 -12.98
CA LEU A 114 4.05 -6.05 -11.85
C LEU A 114 3.72 -6.80 -10.55
N ILE A 115 3.67 -8.14 -10.60
CA ILE A 115 3.45 -9.02 -9.45
C ILE A 115 4.79 -9.52 -8.93
N GLY A 116 5.12 -9.16 -7.71
CA GLY A 116 6.31 -9.58 -6.99
C GLY A 116 5.98 -9.95 -5.56
N GLN A 117 6.87 -10.71 -4.95
CA GLN A 117 6.82 -11.05 -3.53
C GLN A 117 7.67 -10.04 -2.75
N ILE A 118 7.10 -9.48 -1.69
CA ILE A 118 7.78 -8.57 -0.77
C ILE A 118 8.26 -9.39 0.41
N LEU A 119 9.57 -9.38 0.65
CA LEU A 119 10.20 -10.07 1.77
C LEU A 119 10.35 -9.15 2.98
N CYS A 120 10.65 -7.87 2.73
CA CYS A 120 10.77 -6.82 3.73
C CYS A 120 10.75 -5.43 3.06
N LEU A 121 10.72 -4.36 3.85
CA LEU A 121 10.72 -2.98 3.35
C LEU A 121 12.06 -2.26 3.57
N CYS A 122 12.49 -1.49 2.56
CA CYS A 122 13.55 -0.51 2.72
C CYS A 122 12.95 0.73 3.39
N SER A 123 13.25 0.91 4.69
CA SER A 123 12.81 2.07 5.46
C SER A 123 13.99 2.98 5.82
N ARG A 124 13.72 4.06 6.56
CA ARG A 124 14.75 4.96 7.13
C ARG A 124 15.70 5.60 6.11
N GLY A 125 15.19 5.90 4.92
CA GLY A 125 15.96 6.54 3.85
C GLY A 125 16.70 5.57 2.93
N ARG A 126 16.66 4.26 3.22
CA ARG A 126 17.17 3.23 2.32
C ARG A 126 16.40 3.18 1.03
N ARG A 127 17.10 2.85 -0.05
CA ARG A 127 16.58 2.79 -1.40
C ARG A 127 16.48 1.36 -1.88
N TYR A 128 15.47 1.10 -2.71
CA TYR A 128 15.36 -0.12 -3.47
C TYR A 128 16.28 -0.03 -4.69
N GLU A 129 17.30 -0.87 -4.76
CA GLU A 129 18.19 -0.97 -5.92
C GLU A 129 18.02 -2.30 -6.63
N GLN A 130 18.00 -2.27 -7.95
CA GLN A 130 17.87 -3.47 -8.77
C GLN A 130 19.19 -4.26 -8.79
N ALA A 131 19.17 -5.48 -8.25
CA ALA A 131 20.34 -6.35 -8.14
C ALA A 131 20.43 -7.40 -9.28
N GLY A 132 19.47 -7.42 -10.21
CA GLY A 132 19.40 -8.32 -11.36
C GLY A 132 18.10 -9.14 -11.40
N SER A 133 17.67 -9.59 -12.60
CA SER A 133 16.55 -10.52 -12.83
C SER A 133 15.29 -10.32 -11.96
N GLY A 134 14.83 -9.07 -11.79
CA GLY A 134 13.63 -8.76 -10.99
C GLY A 134 13.84 -8.76 -9.47
N ILE A 135 15.08 -8.85 -9.00
CA ILE A 135 15.44 -8.78 -7.58
C ILE A 135 15.80 -7.34 -7.22
N TYR A 136 15.23 -6.85 -6.14
CA TYR A 136 15.55 -5.56 -5.53
C TYR A 136 16.08 -5.76 -4.12
N LYS A 137 17.15 -5.02 -3.80
CA LYS A 137 17.78 -5.00 -2.49
C LYS A 137 17.68 -3.63 -1.84
N CYS A 138 17.84 -3.57 -0.52
CA CYS A 138 17.93 -2.30 0.18
C CYS A 138 19.37 -1.84 0.32
N PHE A 139 19.64 -0.57 0.02
CA PHE A 139 20.91 0.08 0.31
C PHE A 139 20.72 1.47 0.93
N ASP A 140 21.67 1.88 1.77
CA ASP A 140 21.71 3.23 2.37
C ASP A 140 22.08 4.32 1.34
#